data_AF-A0A645H8E9-F1
#
_entry.id   AF-A0A645H8E9-F1
#
_cell.length_a   1.000
_cell.length_b   1.000
_cell.length_c   1.000
_cell.angle_alpha   90.00
_cell.angle_beta   90.00
_cell.angle_gamma   90.00
#
_symmetry.space_group_name_H-M   'P 1'
#
loop_
_entity.id
_entity.type
_entity.pdbx_description
1 polymer ?
#
loop_
_entity_poly.entity_id
_entity_poly.type
_entity_poly.pdbx_seq_one_letter_code
_entity_poly.pdbx_strand_id
1 'polypeptide(L)'
;MVFAMLIAAILWNLGTWFMGIPASSSHTLIGSILGVGIMNYLLHSGAGASGIDMEQVMKVGKALLFSPILHLMLTTYLFSSKCLNKTKKIQSAVFNRSVLFMILYPKT
;
A
#
# COMPACT_ATOMS: atom_id res chain seq x y z
N MET A 1 -24.02 14.44 -3.56
CA MET A 1 -23.06 13.53 -2.88
C MET A 1 -21.60 13.93 -3.11
N VAL A 2 -21.15 14.23 -4.33
CA VAL A 2 -19.72 14.50 -4.63
C VAL A 2 -19.12 15.67 -3.84
N PHE A 3 -19.83 16.81 -3.73
CA PHE A 3 -19.36 17.94 -2.92
C PHE A 3 -19.17 17.59 -1.44
N ALA A 4 -20.03 16.75 -0.86
CA ALA A 4 -19.89 16.29 0.53
C ALA A 4 -18.63 15.41 0.72
N MET A 5 -18.33 14.54 -0.25
CA MET A 5 -17.11 13.72 -0.22
C MET A 5 -15.84 14.56 -0.35
N LEU A 6 -15.87 15.60 -1.19
CA LEU A 6 -14.75 16.53 -1.37
C LEU A 6 -14.49 17.36 -0.12
N ILE A 7 -15.54 17.92 0.50
CA ILE A 7 -15.42 18.71 1.73
C ILE A 7 -14.89 17.84 2.88
N ALA A 8 -15.37 16.60 3.03
CA ALA A 8 -14.86 15.66 4.01
C ALA A 8 -13.36 15.37 3.80
N ALA A 9 -12.93 15.15 2.56
CA ALA A 9 -11.53 14.91 2.24
C ALA A 9 -10.64 16.13 2.51
N ILE A 10 -11.11 17.34 2.18
CA ILE A 10 -10.38 18.61 2.42
C ILE A 10 -10.26 18.90 3.91
N LEU A 11 -11.34 18.73 4.68
CA LEU A 11 -11.33 18.90 6.14
C LEU A 11 -10.37 17.93 6.80
N TRP A 12 -10.36 16.67 6.36
CA TRP A 12 -9.43 15.67 6.88
C TRP A 12 -7.98 16.01 6.53
N ASN A 13 -7.73 16.51 5.31
CA ASN A 13 -6.40 16.93 4.88
C ASN A 13 -5.89 18.18 5.64
N LEU A 14 -6.78 19.10 6.02
CA LEU A 14 -6.45 20.22 6.92
C LEU A 14 -6.21 19.75 8.37
N GLY A 15 -7.01 18.78 8.85
CA GLY A 15 -6.88 18.21 10.19
C GLY A 15 -5.56 17.47 10.39
N THR A 16 -5.13 16.68 9.41
CA THR A 16 -3.83 15.99 9.46
C THR A 16 -2.65 16.95 9.40
N TRP A 17 -2.79 18.07 8.68
CA TRP A 17 -1.85 19.20 8.71
C TRP A 17 -1.74 19.81 10.11
N PHE A 18 -2.88 20.01 10.79
CA PHE A 18 -2.88 20.51 12.17
C PHE A 18 -2.18 19.56 13.15
N MET A 19 -2.27 18.25 12.90
CA MET A 19 -1.58 17.23 13.70
C MET A 19 -0.14 16.93 13.22
N GLY A 20 0.32 17.56 12.12
CA GLY A 20 1.66 17.34 11.56
C GLY A 20 1.91 15.92 11.02
N ILE A 21 0.87 15.12 10.79
CA ILE A 21 1.00 13.73 10.36
C ILE A 21 1.00 13.68 8.82
N PRO A 22 2.03 13.08 8.18
CA PRO A 22 2.02 12.90 6.73
C PRO A 22 0.82 12.04 6.32
N ALA A 23 -0.12 12.64 5.59
CA ALA A 23 -1.38 12.01 5.24
C ALA A 23 -1.35 11.36 3.85
N SER A 24 -1.92 10.16 3.73
CA SER A 24 -2.11 9.48 2.45
C SER A 24 -3.43 9.93 1.79
N SER A 25 -3.32 10.62 0.65
CA SER A 25 -4.49 11.17 -0.06
C SER A 25 -5.44 10.08 -0.57
N SER A 26 -4.93 8.90 -0.95
CA SER A 26 -5.78 7.80 -1.45
C SER A 26 -6.67 7.20 -0.37
N HIS A 27 -6.13 6.96 0.84
CA HIS A 27 -6.93 6.45 1.96
C HIS A 27 -7.98 7.46 2.42
N THR A 28 -7.63 8.76 2.40
CA THR A 28 -8.55 9.85 2.75
C THR A 28 -9.72 9.94 1.78
N LEU A 29 -9.47 9.78 0.48
CA LEU A 29 -10.52 9.79 -0.55
C LEU A 29 -11.46 8.57 -0.41
N ILE A 30 -10.92 7.37 -0.25
CA ILE A 30 -11.71 6.14 -0.09
C ILE A 30 -12.55 6.20 1.20
N GLY A 31 -11.96 6.67 2.30
CA GLY A 31 -12.67 6.87 3.57
C GLY A 31 -13.79 7.90 3.47
N SER A 32 -13.57 9.00 2.75
CA SER A 32 -14.60 10.04 2.53
C SER A 32 -15.78 9.52 1.71
N ILE A 33 -15.53 8.69 0.70
CA ILE A 33 -16.57 8.05 -0.12
C ILE A 33 -17.40 7.07 0.70
N LEU A 34 -16.74 6.21 1.48
CA LEU A 34 -17.41 5.24 2.35
C LEU A 34 -18.23 5.96 3.44
N GLY A 35 -17.68 6.98 4.08
CA GLY A 35 -18.35 7.73 5.15
C GLY A 35 -19.60 8.47 4.69
N VAL A 36 -19.51 9.21 3.58
CA VAL A 36 -20.68 9.88 2.99
C VAL A 36 -21.72 8.87 2.51
N GLY A 37 -21.27 7.72 1.99
CA GLY A 37 -22.16 6.61 1.67
C GLY A 37 -22.94 6.12 2.90
N ILE A 38 -22.24 5.67 3.93
CA ILE A 38 -22.87 5.15 5.14
C ILE A 38 -23.82 6.18 5.78
N MET A 39 -23.39 7.44 5.87
CA MET A 39 -24.23 8.51 6.45
C MET A 39 -25.48 8.78 5.60
N ASN A 40 -25.35 8.76 4.26
CA ASN A 40 -26.50 8.93 3.38
C ASN A 40 -27.53 7.80 3.54
N TYR A 41 -27.07 6.55 3.70
CA TYR A 41 -27.95 5.42 3.97
C TYR A 41 -28.68 5.56 5.31
N LEU A 42 -27.96 5.92 6.39
CA LEU A 42 -28.54 6.09 7.72
C LEU A 42 -29.60 7.19 7.74
N LEU A 43 -29.36 8.32 7.09
CA LEU A 43 -30.29 9.45 7.04
C LEU A 43 -31.54 9.20 6.17
N HIS A 44 -31.42 8.35 5.13
CA HIS A 44 -32.53 8.06 4.21
C HIS A 44 -33.18 6.68 4.42
N SER A 45 -32.88 6.01 5.54
CA SER A 45 -33.42 4.68 5.89
C SER A 45 -34.96 4.62 6.00
N GLY A 46 -35.67 5.76 6.00
CA GLY A 46 -37.13 5.85 5.96
C GLY A 46 -37.75 6.35 4.64
N ALA A 47 -36.96 6.85 3.69
CA ALA A 47 -37.47 7.44 2.44
C ALA A 47 -36.54 7.10 1.28
N GLY A 48 -36.76 5.94 0.65
CA GLY A 48 -36.19 5.61 -0.66
C GLY A 48 -34.66 5.63 -0.73
N ALA A 49 -33.98 4.90 0.15
CA ALA A 49 -32.53 4.69 0.09
C ALA A 49 -32.13 3.79 -1.10
N SER A 50 -32.40 4.23 -2.33
CA SER A 50 -32.06 3.52 -3.58
C SER A 50 -30.62 3.78 -4.04
N GLY A 51 -29.73 4.25 -3.15
CA GLY A 51 -28.45 4.83 -3.56
C GLY A 51 -27.21 4.02 -3.23
N ILE A 52 -27.29 3.01 -2.34
CA ILE A 52 -26.08 2.37 -1.78
C ILE A 52 -26.29 0.87 -1.60
N ASP A 53 -25.65 0.11 -2.48
CA ASP A 53 -25.42 -1.30 -2.30
C ASP A 53 -24.46 -1.51 -1.13
N MET A 54 -25.01 -1.88 0.03
CA MET A 54 -24.23 -2.20 1.23
C MET A 54 -23.21 -3.32 0.99
N GLU A 55 -23.50 -4.18 0.02
CA GLU A 55 -22.57 -5.18 -0.48
C GLU A 55 -21.30 -4.54 -1.08
N GLN A 56 -21.43 -3.45 -1.82
CA GLN A 56 -20.31 -2.76 -2.45
C GLN A 56 -19.44 -2.04 -1.42
N VAL A 57 -20.05 -1.42 -0.41
CA VAL A 57 -19.34 -0.83 0.75
C VAL A 57 -18.52 -1.91 1.48
N MET A 58 -19.11 -3.07 1.75
CA MET A 58 -18.44 -4.19 2.41
C MET A 58 -17.30 -4.77 1.55
N LYS A 59 -17.48 -4.83 0.23
CA LYS A 59 -16.46 -5.30 -0.72
C LYS A 59 -15.23 -4.39 -0.74
N VAL A 60 -15.45 -3.06 -0.77
CA VAL A 60 -14.37 -2.06 -0.70
C VAL A 60 -13.69 -2.11 0.68
N GLY A 61 -14.45 -2.23 1.77
CA GLY A 61 -13.90 -2.37 3.12
C GLY A 61 -13.00 -3.61 3.27
N LYS A 62 -13.43 -4.76 2.74
CA LYS A 62 -12.59 -5.97 2.70
C LYS A 62 -11.34 -5.78 1.84
N ALA A 63 -11.48 -5.20 0.65
CA ALA A 63 -10.33 -4.93 -0.22
C ALA A 63 -9.29 -4.01 0.45
N LEU A 64 -9.73 -3.03 1.25
CA LEU A 64 -8.85 -2.13 2.00
C LEU A 64 -8.01 -2.87 3.05
N LEU A 65 -8.58 -3.86 3.74
CA LEU A 65 -7.87 -4.66 4.74
C LEU A 65 -6.95 -5.73 4.12
N PHE A 66 -7.35 -6.32 3.00
CA PHE A 66 -6.55 -7.37 2.35
C PHE A 66 -5.37 -6.82 1.52
N SER A 67 -5.46 -5.58 1.02
CA SER A 67 -4.42 -4.98 0.19
C SER A 67 -3.04 -4.87 0.89
N PRO A 68 -2.93 -4.39 2.14
CA PRO A 68 -1.65 -4.30 2.84
C PRO A 68 -0.97 -5.67 3.03
N ILE A 69 -1.76 -6.70 3.34
CA ILE A 69 -1.24 -8.05 3.61
C ILE A 69 -0.59 -8.63 2.36
N LEU A 70 -1.27 -8.51 1.21
CA LEU A 70 -0.73 -8.95 -0.08
C LEU A 70 0.53 -8.17 -0.49
N HIS A 71 0.58 -6.86 -0.22
CA HIS A 71 1.75 -6.04 -0.53
C HIS A 71 2.96 -6.38 0.33
N LEU A 72 2.77 -6.68 1.62
CA LEU A 72 3.85 -7.10 2.51
C LEU A 72 4.39 -8.49 2.13
N MET A 73 3.51 -9.43 1.78
CA MET A 73 3.89 -10.75 1.28
C MET A 73 4.71 -10.67 -0.02
N LEU A 74 4.27 -9.85 -0.99
CA LEU A 74 4.95 -9.73 -2.28
C LEU A 74 6.30 -9.00 -2.15
N THR A 75 6.34 -7.92 -1.35
CA THR A 75 7.57 -7.15 -1.14
C THR A 75 8.66 -7.98 -0.47
N THR A 76 8.30 -8.73 0.59
CA THR A 76 9.26 -9.60 1.30
C THR A 76 9.74 -10.75 0.42
N TYR A 77 8.84 -11.35 -0.37
CA TYR A 77 9.21 -12.38 -1.34
C TYR A 77 10.22 -11.89 -2.39
N LEU A 78 9.92 -10.77 -3.06
CA LEU A 78 10.80 -10.19 -4.08
C LEU A 78 12.13 -9.71 -3.51
N PHE A 79 12.12 -9.12 -2.31
CA PHE A 79 13.33 -8.70 -1.62
C PHE A 79 14.22 -9.89 -1.26
N SER A 80 13.63 -10.97 -0.74
CA SER A 80 14.34 -12.22 -0.42
C SER A 80 15.00 -12.84 -1.65
N SER A 81 14.27 -12.94 -2.78
CA SER A 81 14.82 -13.49 -4.03
C SER A 81 15.95 -12.63 -4.62
N LYS A 82 15.86 -11.29 -4.54
CA LYS A 82 16.91 -10.39 -5.06
C LYS A 82 18.15 -10.36 -4.16
N CYS A 83 17.98 -10.37 -2.85
CA CYS A 83 19.10 -10.47 -1.90
C CYS A 83 19.90 -11.75 -2.12
N LEU A 84 19.23 -12.89 -2.30
CA LEU A 84 19.92 -14.18 -2.47
C LEU A 84 20.74 -14.25 -3.76
N ASN A 85 20.21 -13.72 -4.86
CA ASN A 85 20.92 -13.71 -6.15
C ASN A 85 22.12 -12.75 -6.15
N LYS A 86 22.03 -11.62 -5.43
CA LYS A 86 23.14 -10.67 -5.32
C LYS A 86 24.30 -11.25 -4.52
N THR A 87 24.01 -11.95 -3.41
CA THR A 87 25.03 -12.62 -2.59
C THR A 87 25.74 -13.73 -3.37
N LYS A 88 25.01 -14.58 -4.11
CA LYS A 88 25.61 -15.62 -4.97
C LYS A 88 26.51 -15.04 -6.06
N LYS A 89 26.11 -13.93 -6.69
CA LYS A 89 26.91 -13.26 -7.74
C LYS A 89 28.20 -12.62 -7.19
N ILE A 90 28.16 -12.05 -5.99
CA ILE A 90 29.35 -11.48 -5.35
C ILE A 90 30.30 -12.61 -4.94
N GLN A 91 29.79 -13.72 -4.42
CA GLN A 91 30.60 -14.87 -4.03
C GLN A 91 31.31 -15.51 -5.23
N SER A 92 30.61 -15.65 -6.38
CA SER A 92 31.23 -16.18 -7.60
C SER A 92 32.25 -15.21 -8.21
N ALA A 93 32.01 -13.89 -8.14
CA ALA A 93 32.96 -12.89 -8.61
C ALA A 93 34.23 -12.81 -7.74
N VAL A 94 34.09 -12.88 -6.41
CA VAL A 94 35.24 -12.94 -5.47
C VAL A 94 36.01 -14.24 -5.66
N PHE A 95 35.33 -15.38 -5.78
CA PHE A 95 35.98 -16.67 -6.02
C PHE A 95 36.78 -16.68 -7.33
N ASN A 96 36.19 -16.22 -8.45
CA ASN A 96 36.90 -16.18 -9.74
C ASN A 96 38.11 -15.24 -9.71
N ARG A 97 38.01 -14.11 -8.99
CA ARG A 97 39.13 -13.17 -8.85
C ARG A 97 40.25 -13.73 -7.98
N SER A 98 39.94 -14.48 -6.92
CA SER A 98 40.94 -15.15 -6.09
C SER A 98 41.66 -16.27 -6.84
N VAL A 99 40.94 -17.07 -7.64
CA VAL A 99 41.54 -18.09 -8.52
C VAL A 99 42.43 -17.43 -9.58
N LEU A 100 42.01 -16.32 -10.19
CA LEU A 100 42.83 -15.58 -11.16
C LEU A 100 44.12 -15.02 -10.53
N PHE A 101 44.05 -14.50 -9.29
CA PHE A 101 45.22 -14.04 -8.55
C PHE A 101 46.20 -15.18 -8.23
N MET A 102 45.68 -16.37 -7.91
CA MET A 102 46.49 -17.57 -7.66
C MET A 102 47.24 -18.05 -8.90
N ILE A 103 46.64 -17.92 -10.10
CA ILE A 103 47.25 -18.30 -11.38
C ILE A 103 48.28 -17.26 -11.85
N LEU A 104 48.00 -15.96 -11.67
CA LEU A 104 48.87 -14.87 -12.17
C LEU A 104 50.07 -14.58 -11.27
N TYR A 105 50.01 -14.93 -9.97
CA TYR A 105 51.14 -14.84 -9.05
C TYR A 105 51.44 -16.22 -8.45
N PRO A 106 52.05 -17.14 -9.22
CA PRO A 106 52.50 -18.40 -8.68
C PRO A 106 53.57 -18.11 -7.63
N LYS A 107 53.26 -18.41 -6.37
CA LYS A 107 54.21 -18.31 -5.28
C LYS A 107 55.32 -19.33 -5.54
N THR A 108 56.52 -18.83 -5.87
CA THR A 108 57.77 -19.59 -5.93
C THR A 108 58.06 -20.29 -4.62
#